data_AF-A0A9Q0E737-F1
#
_entry.id   AF-A0A9Q0E737-F1
#
_cell.length_a   1.000
_cell.length_b   1.000
_cell.length_c   1.000
_cell.angle_alpha   90.00
_cell.angle_beta   90.00
_cell.angle_gamma   90.00
#
_symmetry.space_group_name_H-M   'P 1'
#
loop_
_entity.id
_entity.type
_entity.pdbx_description
1 polymer ?
#
loop_
_entity_poly.entity_id
_entity_poly.type
_entity_poly.pdbx_seq_one_letter_code
_entity_poly.pdbx_strand_id
1 'polypeptide(L)'
;MSVVITDAAVPSCLRSEEKLQLVDAGLYINSPYPPFLGPKRAVDLIISLDFSLDDLILAREYAAEMQKPFPLVDDRVLKHKDWPQDFYVFPGELSTPTVVYMPLFNRRNCRGLSGTSGQACC
;
A
#
# COMPACT_ATOMS: atom_id res chain seq x y z
N MET A 1 10.07 22.58 -2.01
CA MET A 1 11.43 22.17 -1.57
C MET A 1 12.24 21.92 -2.83
N SER A 2 13.38 22.59 -3.05
CA SER A 2 14.21 22.40 -4.26
C SER A 2 15.37 21.47 -3.93
N VAL A 3 15.55 20.40 -4.72
CA VAL A 3 16.60 19.39 -4.52
C VAL A 3 17.44 19.31 -5.79
N VAL A 4 18.76 19.35 -5.65
CA VAL A 4 19.72 19.15 -6.75
C VAL A 4 20.33 17.75 -6.61
N ILE A 5 20.31 16.95 -7.67
CA ILE A 5 20.73 15.55 -7.65
C ILE A 5 21.92 15.34 -8.59
N THR A 6 23.05 14.89 -8.05
CA THR A 6 24.31 14.66 -8.81
C THR A 6 24.70 13.19 -8.92
N ASP A 7 23.97 12.27 -8.28
CA ASP A 7 24.28 10.84 -8.23
C ASP A 7 24.06 10.16 -9.59
N ALA A 8 25.08 9.46 -10.08
CA ALA A 8 25.02 8.71 -11.34
C ALA A 8 24.00 7.56 -11.33
N ALA A 9 23.61 7.05 -10.15
CA ALA A 9 22.57 6.04 -9.99
C ALA A 9 21.14 6.57 -10.28
N VAL A 10 20.98 7.89 -10.34
CA VAL A 10 19.69 8.54 -10.63
C VAL A 10 19.50 8.66 -12.15
N PRO A 11 18.32 8.37 -12.71
CA PRO A 11 18.04 8.55 -14.14
C PRO A 11 18.47 9.93 -14.66
N SER A 12 19.03 9.98 -15.87
CA SER A 12 19.57 11.22 -16.45
C SER A 12 18.52 12.33 -16.57
N CYS A 13 17.26 11.96 -16.87
CA CYS A 13 16.14 12.90 -16.93
C CYS A 13 15.82 13.60 -15.60
N LEU A 14 16.25 13.04 -14.45
CA LEU A 14 16.09 13.68 -13.15
C LEU A 14 17.32 14.50 -12.74
N ARG A 15 18.47 14.30 -13.42
CA ARG A 15 19.72 15.03 -13.21
C ARG A 15 19.83 16.28 -14.09
N SER A 16 19.14 16.31 -15.23
CA SER A 16 19.14 17.44 -16.16
C SER A 16 18.28 18.61 -15.68
N GLU A 17 17.40 18.38 -14.71
CA GLU A 17 16.47 19.40 -14.20
C GLU A 17 17.12 20.25 -13.11
N GLU A 18 17.04 21.57 -13.26
CA GLU A 18 17.52 22.53 -12.25
C GLU A 18 16.64 22.50 -10.98
N LYS A 19 15.36 22.14 -11.13
CA LYS A 19 14.36 22.11 -10.05
C LYS A 19 13.42 20.92 -10.22
N LEU A 20 13.26 20.13 -9.15
CA LEU A 20 12.30 19.04 -9.07
C LEU A 20 11.08 19.46 -8.23
N GLN A 21 9.89 19.16 -8.73
CA GLN A 21 8.64 19.34 -7.98
C GLN A 21 8.32 18.04 -7.25
N LEU A 22 8.43 18.08 -5.92
CA LEU A 22 8.05 16.96 -5.07
C LEU A 22 6.63 17.19 -4.59
N VAL A 23 5.80 16.16 -4.78
CA VAL A 23 4.39 16.14 -4.40
C VAL A 23 4.21 15.04 -3.36
N ASP A 24 3.29 15.26 -2.42
CA ASP A 24 2.94 14.26 -1.42
C ASP A 24 2.40 12.98 -2.09
N ALA A 25 2.92 11.82 -1.70
CA ALA A 25 2.52 10.54 -2.28
C ALA A 25 1.06 10.18 -1.98
N GLY A 26 0.51 10.66 -0.85
CA GLY A 26 -0.88 10.48 -0.47
C GLY A 26 -1.88 11.15 -1.40
N LEU A 27 -1.44 12.04 -2.28
CA LEU A 27 -2.29 12.57 -3.37
C LEU A 27 -2.49 11.56 -4.53
N TYR A 28 -1.72 10.47 -4.55
CA TYR A 28 -1.82 9.42 -5.57
C TYR A 28 -2.04 8.03 -4.96
N ILE A 29 -1.12 7.55 -4.13
CA ILE A 29 -1.24 6.29 -3.40
C ILE A 29 -0.84 6.56 -1.96
N ASN A 30 -1.81 6.52 -1.05
CA ASN A 30 -1.61 6.78 0.38
C ASN A 30 -1.04 5.56 1.15
N SER A 31 -0.37 4.66 0.44
CA SER A 31 0.36 3.53 1.01
C SER A 31 1.71 3.37 0.32
N PRO A 32 2.80 3.19 1.09
CA PRO A 32 4.16 3.21 0.56
C PRO A 32 4.58 1.88 -0.09
N TYR A 33 3.71 1.20 -0.86
CA TYR A 33 4.06 -0.03 -1.58
C TYR A 33 5.11 0.16 -2.69
N PRO A 34 5.00 1.17 -3.59
CA PRO A 34 5.90 1.30 -4.75
C PRO A 34 7.39 1.09 -4.48
N PRO A 35 8.01 1.65 -3.42
CA PRO A 35 9.42 1.41 -3.14
C PRO A 35 9.78 -0.05 -2.85
N PHE A 36 8.87 -0.87 -2.33
CA PHE A 36 9.14 -2.25 -1.92
C PHE A 36 8.78 -3.29 -2.99
N LEU A 37 8.14 -2.86 -4.09
CA LEU A 37 7.76 -3.74 -5.18
C LEU A 37 8.88 -3.88 -6.21
N GLY A 38 9.51 -5.05 -6.25
CA GLY A 38 10.45 -5.46 -7.29
C GLY A 38 11.85 -5.82 -6.80
N PRO A 39 12.78 -6.11 -7.73
CA PRO A 39 14.00 -6.86 -7.42
C PRO A 39 15.10 -6.05 -6.71
N LYS A 40 14.98 -4.72 -6.66
CA LYS A 40 15.99 -3.86 -6.01
C LYS A 40 16.06 -4.09 -4.51
N ARG A 41 14.98 -4.59 -3.90
CA ARG A 41 14.89 -4.95 -2.49
C ARG A 41 14.40 -6.38 -2.43
N ALA A 42 15.16 -7.27 -1.79
CA ALA A 42 14.74 -8.65 -1.55
C ALA A 42 13.72 -8.66 -0.40
N VAL A 43 12.48 -8.29 -0.72
CA VAL A 43 11.37 -8.22 0.25
C VAL A 43 10.52 -9.47 0.11
N ASP A 44 10.55 -10.33 1.13
CA ASP A 44 9.74 -11.53 1.19
C ASP A 44 8.42 -11.32 1.96
N LEU A 45 8.39 -10.33 2.87
CA LEU A 45 7.25 -10.01 3.73
C LEU A 45 7.07 -8.50 3.87
N ILE A 46 5.83 -8.05 3.66
CA ILE A 46 5.38 -6.68 3.92
C ILE A 46 4.31 -6.75 5.01
N ILE A 47 4.52 -6.02 6.11
CA ILE A 47 3.49 -5.77 7.12
C ILE A 47 2.96 -4.36 6.85
N SER A 48 1.77 -4.29 6.28
CA SER A 48 1.10 -3.03 5.95
C SER A 48 0.18 -2.62 7.11
N LEU A 49 0.37 -1.37 7.57
CA LEU A 49 -0.46 -0.71 8.56
C LEU A 49 -1.17 0.43 7.85
N ASP A 50 -2.33 0.14 7.27
CA ASP A 50 -2.99 1.05 6.34
C ASP A 50 -4.32 1.56 6.91
N PHE A 51 -4.70 2.76 6.46
CA PHE A 51 -5.92 3.42 6.90
C PHE A 51 -7.15 2.81 6.23
N SER A 52 -7.06 2.49 4.94
CA SER A 52 -8.20 2.02 4.16
C SER A 52 -7.85 0.82 3.28
N LEU A 53 -8.87 -0.03 3.05
CA LEU A 53 -8.76 -1.09 2.05
C LEU A 53 -8.66 -0.55 0.62
N ASP A 54 -9.09 0.68 0.37
CA ASP A 54 -8.97 1.30 -0.96
C ASP A 54 -7.50 1.50 -1.33
N ASP A 55 -6.65 1.86 -0.36
CA ASP A 55 -5.22 2.05 -0.59
C ASP A 55 -4.52 0.72 -0.99
N LEU A 56 -4.96 -0.40 -0.41
CA LEU A 56 -4.50 -1.74 -0.80
C LEU A 56 -4.90 -2.08 -2.25
N ILE A 57 -6.11 -1.69 -2.67
CA ILE A 57 -6.59 -1.91 -4.04
C ILE A 57 -5.84 -1.01 -5.03
N LEU A 58 -5.64 0.26 -4.71
CA LEU A 58 -4.82 1.16 -5.51
C LEU A 58 -3.38 0.65 -5.64
N ALA A 59 -2.79 0.11 -4.57
CA ALA A 59 -1.47 -0.51 -4.62
C ALA A 59 -1.42 -1.75 -5.53
N ARG A 60 -2.46 -2.58 -5.50
CA ARG A 60 -2.61 -3.73 -6.41
C ARG A 60 -2.69 -3.29 -7.87
N GLU A 61 -3.49 -2.27 -8.16
CA GLU A 61 -3.67 -1.72 -9.51
C GLU A 61 -2.37 -1.09 -10.03
N TYR A 62 -1.70 -0.30 -9.20
CA TYR A 62 -0.38 0.26 -9.48
C TYR A 62 0.65 -0.84 -9.79
N ALA A 63 0.66 -1.91 -8.99
CA ALA A 63 1.58 -3.02 -9.22
C ALA A 63 1.32 -3.71 -10.55
N ALA A 64 0.05 -3.90 -10.92
CA ALA A 64 -0.32 -4.47 -12.22
C ALA A 64 0.10 -3.56 -13.38
N GLU A 65 -0.17 -2.25 -13.29
CA GLU A 65 0.23 -1.25 -14.30
C GLU A 65 1.74 -1.22 -14.50
N MET A 66 2.50 -1.26 -13.40
CA MET A 66 3.96 -1.21 -13.40
C MET A 66 4.63 -2.57 -13.58
N GLN A 67 3.85 -3.63 -13.83
CA GLN A 67 4.31 -5.02 -13.99
C GLN A 67 5.20 -5.49 -12.83
N LYS A 68 4.79 -5.16 -11.61
CA LYS A 68 5.46 -5.54 -10.36
C LYS A 68 4.76 -6.72 -9.71
N PRO A 69 5.51 -7.62 -9.04
CA PRO A 69 4.90 -8.72 -8.30
C PRO A 69 4.12 -8.17 -7.10
N PHE A 70 2.88 -8.61 -6.95
CA PHE A 70 1.99 -8.29 -5.85
C PHE A 70 1.09 -9.50 -5.56
N PRO A 71 0.84 -9.86 -4.29
CA PRO A 71 0.05 -11.05 -4.00
C PRO A 71 -1.40 -10.87 -4.44
N LEU A 72 -2.08 -11.99 -4.69
CA LEU A 72 -3.50 -11.96 -5.01
C LEU A 72 -4.30 -11.47 -3.80
N VAL A 73 -4.99 -10.33 -3.96
CA VAL A 73 -5.93 -9.80 -2.97
C VAL A 73 -7.31 -10.35 -3.27
N ASP A 74 -7.84 -11.13 -2.32
CA ASP A 74 -9.17 -11.74 -2.44
C ASP A 74 -10.29 -10.69 -2.31
N ASP A 75 -11.19 -10.64 -3.28
CA ASP A 75 -12.33 -9.72 -3.30
C ASP A 75 -13.29 -9.92 -2.11
N ARG A 76 -13.23 -11.06 -1.40
CA ARG A 76 -13.95 -11.26 -0.14
C ARG A 76 -13.59 -10.22 0.91
N VAL A 77 -12.38 -9.67 0.88
CA VAL A 77 -11.95 -8.61 1.79
C VAL A 77 -12.75 -7.32 1.56
N LEU A 78 -13.13 -7.04 0.30
CA LEU A 78 -13.95 -5.88 -0.06
C LEU A 78 -15.37 -5.97 0.50
N LYS A 79 -15.92 -7.19 0.65
CA LYS A 79 -17.25 -7.41 1.24
C LYS A 79 -17.32 -7.03 2.72
N HIS A 80 -16.18 -6.94 3.39
CA HIS A 80 -16.07 -6.61 4.80
C HIS A 80 -15.37 -5.26 5.02
N LYS A 81 -15.40 -4.36 4.02
CA LYS A 81 -14.73 -3.06 4.10
C LYS A 81 -15.20 -2.22 5.28
N ASP A 82 -16.50 -2.20 5.55
CA ASP A 82 -17.09 -1.42 6.65
C ASP A 82 -16.85 -2.06 8.03
N TRP A 83 -16.48 -3.35 8.07
CA TRP A 83 -16.27 -4.10 9.30
C TRP A 83 -15.13 -5.14 9.19
N PRO A 84 -13.89 -4.68 8.97
CA PRO A 84 -12.80 -5.56 8.61
C PRO A 84 -12.33 -6.42 9.79
N GLN A 85 -11.63 -7.51 9.47
CA GLN A 85 -10.85 -8.29 10.43
C GLN A 85 -9.68 -7.46 10.97
N ASP A 86 -9.09 -7.93 12.07
CA ASP A 86 -7.89 -7.34 12.66
C ASP A 86 -6.70 -7.36 11.70
N PHE A 87 -6.58 -8.42 10.90
CA PHE A 87 -5.62 -8.48 9.80
C PHE A 87 -6.06 -9.48 8.72
N TYR A 88 -5.38 -9.40 7.57
CA TYR A 88 -5.51 -10.30 6.45
C TYR A 88 -4.12 -10.71 5.98
N VAL A 89 -3.99 -11.95 5.50
CA VAL A 89 -2.73 -12.46 4.95
C VAL A 89 -2.95 -12.79 3.48
N PHE A 90 -2.18 -12.15 2.62
CA PHE A 90 -2.12 -12.42 1.19
C PHE A 90 -0.78 -13.08 0.88
N PRO A 91 -0.76 -14.42 0.74
CA PRO A 91 0.47 -15.14 0.52
C PRO A 91 1.08 -14.76 -0.84
N GLY A 92 2.38 -14.49 -0.84
CA GLY A 92 3.17 -14.32 -2.05
C GLY A 92 3.71 -15.66 -2.55
N GLU A 93 3.96 -15.76 -3.84
CA GLU A 93 4.63 -16.89 -4.49
C GLU A 93 5.89 -16.43 -5.23
N LEU A 94 6.94 -17.27 -5.24
CA LEU A 94 8.22 -17.02 -5.90
C LEU A 94 8.85 -15.68 -5.46
N SER A 95 8.96 -14.71 -6.37
CA SER A 95 9.52 -13.37 -6.12
C SER A 95 8.47 -12.36 -5.63
N THR A 96 7.28 -12.82 -5.28
CA THR A 96 6.18 -11.97 -4.79
C THR A 96 6.21 -11.92 -3.27
N PRO A 97 6.22 -10.73 -2.66
CA PRO A 97 6.16 -10.61 -1.21
C PRO A 97 4.82 -11.13 -0.69
N THR A 98 4.85 -11.77 0.47
CA THR A 98 3.64 -11.96 1.29
C THR A 98 3.26 -10.62 1.91
N VAL A 99 1.97 -10.27 1.86
CA VAL A 99 1.45 -9.04 2.49
C VAL A 99 0.57 -9.44 3.67
N VAL A 100 0.96 -8.99 4.87
CA VAL A 100 0.09 -8.97 6.05
C VAL A 100 -0.50 -7.57 6.14
N TYR A 101 -1.78 -7.45 5.79
CA TYR A 101 -2.50 -6.18 5.79
C TYR A 101 -3.27 -6.03 7.11
N MET A 102 -3.00 -4.96 7.85
CA MET A 102 -3.62 -4.65 9.13
C MET A 102 -4.37 -3.32 9.02
N PRO A 103 -5.70 -3.33 8.82
CA PRO A 103 -6.47 -2.09 8.77
C PRO A 103 -6.47 -1.40 10.13
N LEU A 104 -6.23 -0.10 10.11
CA LEU A 104 -6.15 0.73 11.31
C LEU A 104 -7.44 0.70 12.12
N PHE A 105 -8.60 0.70 11.46
CA PHE A 105 -9.90 0.54 12.10
C PHE A 105 -10.46 -0.84 11.77
N ASN A 106 -10.68 -1.65 12.80
CA ASN A 106 -11.14 -3.02 12.65
C ASN A 106 -11.98 -3.47 13.85
N ARG A 107 -12.64 -4.62 13.70
CA ARG A 107 -13.54 -5.18 14.73
C ARG A 107 -12.91 -5.33 16.12
N ARG A 108 -11.57 -5.39 16.24
CA ARG A 108 -10.89 -5.52 17.52
C ARG A 108 -10.64 -4.19 18.20
N ASN A 109 -10.52 -3.08 17.48
CA ASN A 109 -10.27 -1.77 18.08
C ASN A 109 -11.46 -0.80 18.02
N CYS A 110 -12.47 -1.03 17.16
CA CYS A 110 -13.73 -0.27 17.15
C CYS A 110 -14.81 -0.83 18.10
N ARG A 111 -14.45 -1.55 19.17
CA ARG A 111 -15.41 -2.29 20.04
C ARG A 111 -16.47 -1.41 20.73
N GLY A 112 -16.34 -0.08 20.69
CA GLY A 112 -17.31 0.87 21.25
C GLY A 112 -18.55 1.12 20.38
N LEU A 113 -18.59 0.63 19.14
CA LEU A 113 -19.71 0.82 18.20
C LEU A 113 -20.73 -0.34 18.23
N SER A 114 -20.49 -1.37 19.05
CA SER A 114 -21.36 -2.54 19.18
C SER A 114 -22.59 -2.22 20.05
N GLY A 115 -23.51 -1.42 19.52
CA GLY A 115 -24.74 -1.06 20.22
C GLY A 115 -25.84 -0.51 19.31
N THR A 116 -25.49 -0.01 18.12
CA THR A 116 -26.45 0.36 17.09
C THR A 116 -26.18 -0.49 15.86
N SER A 117 -27.19 -1.24 15.42
CA SER A 117 -27.15 -1.98 14.15
C SER A 117 -26.91 -0.99 13.01
N GLY A 118 -25.66 -0.86 12.55
CA GLY A 118 -25.30 -0.06 11.37
C GLY A 118 -24.08 0.85 11.46
N GLN A 119 -23.30 0.89 12.54
CA GLN A 119 -22.06 1.68 12.56
C GLN A 119 -20.88 0.91 11.96
N ALA A 120 -20.41 1.38 10.80
CA ALA A 120 -19.15 0.97 10.20
C ALA A 120 -17.96 1.38 11.11
N CYS A 121 -16.87 0.61 11.07
CA CYS A 121 -15.60 0.96 11.71
C CYS A 121 -14.95 2.20 11.08
N CYS A 122 -15.37 2.55 9.86
CA CYS A 122 -14.84 3.61 9.01
C CYS A 122 -15.98 4.44 8.41
#